data_AF-A0A5A7QIG4-F1
#
_entry.id   AF-A0A5A7QIG4-F1
#
_cell.length_a   1.000
_cell.length_b   1.000
_cell.length_c   1.000
_cell.angle_alpha   90.00
_cell.angle_beta   90.00
_cell.angle_gamma   90.00
#
_symmetry.space_group_name_H-M   'P 1'
#
loop_
_entity.id
_entity.type
_entity.pdbx_description
1 polymer ?
#
loop_
_entity_poly.entity_id
_entity_poly.type
_entity_poly.pdbx_seq_one_letter_code
_entity_poly.pdbx_strand_id
1 'polypeptide(L)'
;MFATKMPEKLVRFSPPYLLFLITISLICLPGSISLRGPAYLGFLSNATDFPPVDYYDYIIVGGGTAGCPLAATLSEKFRVLVLERGGIPYGDPNLMNPNGFLTTLMEVDDFNSPAQAFTSEDGVPNARGRVLGGSSAINAGFYSRADQDFYKRSGINWDLVMVNQSYEWVENAIVFRPNLRNWQSAVRDALLEAGIAPYHGFSLDHVVGTKIGGSTFDSSNTRHSAADLLNYANPSNIKVVVHASVERVLLTSSSSLSNSGNKLSANGVVFRDQTGFYHHAMVRDKGEVLLCAGALGSSQLLLLSGLGPRPYLASWGIPVARHSPYVGRFMYDNPRNGISILPRMPLEHSLIQVVGITSSGFYLEAASNIVPFTSPARPVFIRAPGSSTYLTVATLMEKIVGPFSSGSLRLASTNVRVNPIVRFNYFRNPIDLERCVNGTRKIASVLRGRSMNKFRFRQLFGAREFRFVGPVLPNDESDDERMREFCRRTVSTIWHYHGGCLVGKVVDRELKVMGIDALRVVDGSTFTVSPGTNPQATLLMLGRTFYCGFSILGYALFKVSKCETSEVVLNMKIEMPIQVDITLAVCKNYQELILILTRLSFPTVMSHLQKPMFNK
;
A
#
# COMPACT_ATOMS: atom_id res chain seq x y z
N MET A 1 -74.08 41.40 26.30
CA MET A 1 -73.76 42.30 25.17
C MET A 1 -73.09 41.45 24.09
N PHE A 2 -73.83 41.20 23.01
CA PHE A 2 -73.51 40.52 21.74
C PHE A 2 -72.72 39.18 21.69
N ALA A 3 -73.40 38.20 21.07
CA ALA A 3 -72.94 36.88 20.66
C ALA A 3 -72.26 36.91 19.27
N THR A 4 -71.51 35.86 18.89
CA THR A 4 -71.80 35.02 17.69
C THR A 4 -70.84 33.83 17.47
N LYS A 5 -71.44 32.77 16.92
CA LYS A 5 -71.01 31.40 16.54
C LYS A 5 -69.74 31.25 15.68
N MET A 6 -69.02 30.13 15.89
CA MET A 6 -68.16 29.45 14.91
C MET A 6 -68.98 28.64 13.88
N PRO A 7 -68.50 28.45 12.65
CA PRO A 7 -68.91 27.34 11.79
C PRO A 7 -67.78 26.35 11.49
N GLU A 8 -68.04 25.06 11.72
CA GLU A 8 -67.28 23.93 11.16
C GLU A 8 -67.53 23.81 9.65
N LYS A 9 -66.47 23.65 8.85
CA LYS A 9 -66.56 23.16 7.47
C LYS A 9 -65.69 21.91 7.32
N LEU A 10 -66.35 20.75 7.25
CA LEU A 10 -65.82 19.52 6.70
C LEU A 10 -65.57 19.71 5.19
N VAL A 11 -64.32 19.57 4.74
CA VAL A 11 -63.99 19.44 3.32
C VAL A 11 -63.97 17.96 2.97
N ARG A 12 -64.97 17.49 2.22
CA ARG A 12 -64.99 16.16 1.59
C ARG A 12 -64.19 16.24 0.28
N PHE A 13 -63.11 15.46 0.17
CA PHE A 13 -62.43 15.24 -1.10
C PHE A 13 -63.15 14.15 -1.92
N SER A 14 -63.32 14.41 -3.21
CA SER A 14 -64.00 13.53 -4.18
C SER A 14 -63.07 12.44 -4.73
N PRO A 15 -63.61 11.32 -5.26
CA PRO A 15 -62.88 10.06 -5.47
C PRO A 15 -61.83 10.00 -6.60
N PRO A 16 -61.74 10.89 -7.62
CA PRO A 16 -60.78 10.68 -8.70
C PRO A 16 -59.35 11.17 -8.37
N TYR A 17 -59.14 11.92 -7.29
CA TYR A 17 -57.82 12.45 -6.92
C TYR A 17 -56.96 11.47 -6.11
N LEU A 18 -57.57 10.50 -5.44
CA LEU A 18 -56.84 9.50 -4.67
C LEU A 18 -56.16 8.45 -5.57
N LEU A 19 -56.74 8.16 -6.74
CA LEU A 19 -56.18 7.20 -7.69
C LEU A 19 -54.95 7.76 -8.44
N PHE A 20 -54.92 9.07 -8.69
CA PHE A 20 -53.80 9.74 -9.38
C PHE A 20 -52.55 9.87 -8.49
N LEU A 21 -52.73 9.97 -7.17
CA LEU A 21 -51.62 9.98 -6.20
C LEU A 21 -51.03 8.57 -5.99
N ILE A 22 -51.85 7.51 -6.09
CA ILE A 22 -51.38 6.13 -5.96
C ILE A 22 -50.59 5.69 -7.21
N THR A 23 -50.95 6.15 -8.41
CA THR A 23 -50.20 5.81 -9.64
C THR A 23 -48.84 6.50 -9.73
N ILE A 24 -48.68 7.74 -9.25
CA ILE A 24 -47.36 8.38 -9.17
C ILE A 24 -46.49 7.76 -8.06
N SER A 25 -47.11 7.26 -6.98
CA SER A 25 -46.40 6.54 -5.91
C SER A 25 -45.85 5.18 -6.34
N LEU A 26 -46.46 4.54 -7.36
CA LEU A 26 -45.99 3.28 -7.94
C LEU A 26 -45.00 3.46 -9.12
N ILE A 27 -44.91 4.66 -9.70
CA ILE A 27 -43.94 5.00 -10.77
C ILE A 27 -42.67 5.68 -10.20
N CYS A 28 -42.69 6.10 -8.94
CA CYS A 28 -41.54 6.60 -8.19
C CYS A 28 -41.09 5.66 -7.06
N LEU A 29 -41.15 4.35 -7.25
CA LEU A 29 -40.18 3.49 -6.57
C LEU A 29 -38.81 3.91 -7.11
N PRO A 30 -37.88 4.43 -6.28
CA PRO A 30 -36.50 4.45 -6.71
C PRO A 30 -36.20 3.00 -7.01
N GLY A 31 -35.93 2.67 -8.28
CA GLY A 31 -35.32 1.41 -8.61
C GLY A 31 -34.20 1.25 -7.61
N SER A 32 -34.31 0.24 -6.75
CA SER A 32 -33.29 -0.06 -5.78
C SER A 32 -32.06 -0.35 -6.62
N ILE A 33 -31.23 0.68 -6.81
CA ILE A 33 -29.84 0.51 -7.15
C ILE A 33 -29.35 -0.26 -5.93
N SER A 34 -29.37 -1.58 -6.06
CA SER A 34 -28.57 -2.44 -5.21
C SER A 34 -27.18 -1.89 -5.37
N LEU A 35 -26.73 -1.09 -4.40
CA LEU A 35 -25.33 -0.73 -4.20
C LEU A 35 -24.65 -2.05 -3.89
N ARG A 36 -24.42 -2.83 -4.95
CA ARG A 36 -23.79 -4.12 -4.86
C ARG A 36 -22.39 -3.81 -4.38
N GLY A 37 -22.10 -4.18 -3.14
CA GLY A 37 -20.79 -3.99 -2.55
C GLY A 37 -19.70 -4.66 -3.40
N PRO A 38 -18.41 -4.40 -3.09
CA PRO A 38 -17.30 -4.98 -3.82
C PRO A 38 -17.46 -6.50 -3.98
N ALA A 39 -17.14 -7.02 -5.18
CA ALA A 39 -17.29 -8.43 -5.49
C ALA A 39 -16.48 -9.33 -4.54
N TYR A 40 -15.35 -8.82 -4.02
CA TYR A 40 -14.50 -9.56 -3.08
C TYR A 40 -15.19 -9.92 -1.75
N LEU A 41 -16.29 -9.25 -1.40
CA LEU A 41 -17.08 -9.61 -0.21
C LEU A 41 -17.68 -11.02 -0.32
N GLY A 42 -17.85 -11.55 -1.52
CA GLY A 42 -18.44 -12.88 -1.75
C GLY A 42 -17.57 -14.07 -1.33
N PHE A 43 -16.27 -13.88 -1.12
CA PHE A 43 -15.33 -14.93 -0.67
C PHE A 43 -14.59 -14.55 0.63
N LEU A 44 -15.13 -13.55 1.34
CA LEU A 44 -14.64 -13.10 2.63
C LEU A 44 -15.33 -13.89 3.76
N SER A 45 -14.58 -14.21 4.81
CA SER A 45 -15.09 -14.90 6.01
C SER A 45 -14.40 -14.39 7.27
N ASN A 46 -15.04 -14.52 8.44
CA ASN A 46 -14.38 -14.26 9.71
C ASN A 46 -13.48 -15.46 10.07
N ALA A 47 -12.37 -15.21 10.78
CA ALA A 47 -11.52 -16.24 11.37
C ALA A 47 -12.29 -17.25 12.21
N THR A 48 -13.36 -16.83 12.90
CA THR A 48 -14.23 -17.74 13.68
C THR A 48 -14.91 -18.82 12.85
N ASP A 49 -15.14 -18.55 11.56
CA ASP A 49 -15.79 -19.48 10.62
C ASP A 49 -14.77 -20.39 9.92
N PHE A 50 -13.49 -20.22 10.21
CA PHE A 50 -12.43 -21.04 9.64
C PHE A 50 -12.36 -22.39 10.36
N PRO A 51 -12.21 -23.53 9.66
CA PRO A 51 -12.07 -24.82 10.31
C PRO A 51 -10.79 -24.89 11.17
N PRO A 52 -10.65 -25.85 12.09
CA PRO A 52 -9.41 -25.99 12.86
C PRO A 52 -8.16 -26.23 11.99
N VAL A 53 -8.31 -26.88 10.83
CA VAL A 53 -7.25 -27.14 9.85
C VAL A 53 -7.82 -27.07 8.41
N ASP A 54 -7.10 -26.45 7.47
CA ASP A 54 -7.39 -26.51 6.02
C ASP A 54 -6.10 -26.31 5.18
N TYR A 55 -6.14 -26.68 3.90
CA TYR A 55 -4.98 -26.83 3.01
C TYR A 55 -5.07 -25.98 1.74
N TYR A 56 -4.01 -25.24 1.43
CA TYR A 56 -3.94 -24.30 0.31
C TYR A 56 -2.65 -24.47 -0.47
N ASP A 57 -2.63 -24.06 -1.74
CA ASP A 57 -1.39 -24.02 -2.51
C ASP A 57 -0.54 -22.83 -2.06
N TYR A 58 -1.18 -21.69 -1.74
CA TYR A 58 -0.50 -20.52 -1.20
C TYR A 58 -1.23 -19.94 0.00
N ILE A 59 -0.47 -19.58 1.03
CA ILE A 59 -0.97 -18.87 2.20
C ILE A 59 -0.29 -17.50 2.26
N ILE A 60 -1.07 -16.44 2.15
CA ILE A 60 -0.61 -15.06 2.24
C ILE A 60 -0.95 -14.54 3.64
N VAL A 61 0.11 -14.16 4.37
CA VAL A 61 -0.01 -13.58 5.71
C VAL A 61 0.02 -12.06 5.61
N GLY A 62 -1.14 -11.42 5.77
CA GLY A 62 -1.34 -9.99 5.62
C GLY A 62 -2.06 -9.65 4.32
N GLY A 63 -3.32 -9.24 4.41
CA GLY A 63 -4.12 -8.73 3.30
C GLY A 63 -3.82 -7.26 3.00
N GLY A 64 -2.52 -6.93 2.89
CA GLY A 64 -2.04 -5.56 2.81
C GLY A 64 -1.79 -5.05 1.38
N THR A 65 -1.02 -3.97 1.28
CA THR A 65 -0.71 -3.30 0.00
C THR A 65 -0.08 -4.21 -1.05
N ALA A 66 0.82 -5.11 -0.64
CA ALA A 66 1.39 -6.11 -1.54
C ALA A 66 0.61 -7.44 -1.55
N GLY A 67 -0.02 -7.80 -0.42
CA GLY A 67 -0.71 -9.08 -0.25
C GLY A 67 -1.98 -9.22 -1.09
N CYS A 68 -2.80 -8.17 -1.21
CA CYS A 68 -4.02 -8.22 -2.01
C CYS A 68 -3.76 -8.46 -3.52
N PRO A 69 -2.92 -7.69 -4.23
CA PRO A 69 -2.63 -7.95 -5.64
C PRO A 69 -1.92 -9.29 -5.88
N LEU A 70 -1.08 -9.73 -4.93
CA LEU A 70 -0.45 -11.05 -4.97
C LEU A 70 -1.49 -12.17 -4.89
N ALA A 71 -2.46 -12.04 -3.97
CA ALA A 71 -3.54 -13.01 -3.81
C ALA A 71 -4.42 -13.10 -5.06
N ALA A 72 -4.83 -11.95 -5.60
CA ALA A 72 -5.61 -11.89 -6.83
C ALA A 72 -4.88 -12.61 -7.98
N THR A 73 -3.60 -12.31 -8.17
CA THR A 73 -2.76 -12.92 -9.21
C THR A 73 -2.60 -14.43 -9.04
N LEU A 74 -2.30 -14.91 -7.83
CA LEU A 74 -2.13 -16.35 -7.58
C LEU A 74 -3.44 -17.14 -7.74
N SER A 75 -4.57 -16.54 -7.35
CA SER A 75 -5.88 -17.19 -7.43
C SER A 75 -6.31 -17.54 -8.85
N GLU A 76 -5.73 -16.90 -9.87
CA GLU A 76 -6.00 -17.23 -11.27
C GLU A 76 -5.78 -18.73 -11.56
N LYS A 77 -4.83 -19.37 -10.86
CA LYS A 77 -4.45 -20.77 -11.10
C LYS A 77 -4.42 -21.67 -9.85
N PHE A 78 -4.35 -21.11 -8.65
CA PHE A 78 -4.08 -21.86 -7.42
C PHE A 78 -5.11 -21.59 -6.33
N ARG A 79 -5.24 -22.51 -5.38
CA ARG A 79 -6.05 -22.31 -4.18
C ARG A 79 -5.28 -21.43 -3.18
N VAL A 80 -5.77 -20.21 -2.95
CA VAL A 80 -5.10 -19.18 -2.16
C VAL A 80 -5.89 -18.84 -0.90
N LEU A 81 -5.19 -18.76 0.24
CA LEU A 81 -5.71 -18.21 1.48
C LEU A 81 -5.04 -16.88 1.79
N VAL A 82 -5.83 -15.86 2.13
CA VAL A 82 -5.34 -14.61 2.71
C VAL A 82 -5.78 -14.51 4.16
N LEU A 83 -4.83 -14.29 5.07
CA LEU A 83 -5.08 -14.09 6.49
C LEU A 83 -4.78 -12.63 6.86
N GLU A 84 -5.80 -11.87 7.25
CA GLU A 84 -5.67 -10.48 7.68
C GLU A 84 -6.11 -10.33 9.14
N ARG A 85 -5.30 -9.66 9.96
CA ARG A 85 -5.57 -9.46 11.39
C ARG A 85 -6.64 -8.41 11.66
N GLY A 86 -6.81 -7.45 10.76
CA GLY A 86 -7.81 -6.39 10.84
C GLY A 86 -9.18 -6.79 10.28
N GLY A 87 -10.12 -5.84 10.32
CA GLY A 87 -11.43 -5.96 9.68
C GLY A 87 -11.40 -5.55 8.21
N ILE A 88 -12.54 -5.10 7.69
CA ILE A 88 -12.71 -4.64 6.30
C ILE A 88 -12.79 -3.11 6.23
N PRO A 89 -12.34 -2.47 5.12
CA PRO A 89 -12.47 -1.03 4.96
C PRO A 89 -13.85 -0.61 4.46
N TYR A 90 -14.52 -1.48 3.69
CA TYR A 90 -15.82 -1.18 3.08
C TYR A 90 -16.89 -0.97 4.15
N GLY A 91 -17.65 0.12 4.02
CA GLY A 91 -18.70 0.51 4.95
C GLY A 91 -18.26 1.48 6.04
N ASP A 92 -16.96 1.73 6.22
CA ASP A 92 -16.45 2.77 7.14
C ASP A 92 -16.22 4.11 6.39
N PRO A 93 -17.03 5.16 6.66
CA PRO A 93 -16.89 6.45 5.99
C PRO A 93 -15.51 7.10 6.18
N ASN A 94 -14.84 6.87 7.32
CA ASN A 94 -13.53 7.47 7.58
C ASN A 94 -12.44 6.83 6.72
N LEU A 95 -12.56 5.54 6.41
CA LEU A 95 -11.65 4.84 5.52
C LEU A 95 -11.96 5.14 4.05
N MET A 96 -13.24 5.32 3.70
CA MET A 96 -13.67 5.49 2.32
C MET A 96 -13.58 6.93 1.81
N ASN A 97 -13.33 7.93 2.66
CA ASN A 97 -13.29 9.35 2.28
C ASN A 97 -12.00 10.05 2.75
N PRO A 98 -11.40 10.97 1.96
CA PRO A 98 -10.19 11.69 2.36
C PRO A 98 -10.37 12.51 3.65
N ASN A 99 -11.59 13.00 3.94
CA ASN A 99 -11.86 13.75 5.18
C ASN A 99 -11.63 12.91 6.45
N GLY A 100 -11.73 11.59 6.35
CA GLY A 100 -11.47 10.68 7.47
C GLY A 100 -9.98 10.43 7.74
N PHE A 101 -9.08 10.88 6.86
CA PHE A 101 -7.63 10.59 6.95
C PHE A 101 -7.03 10.91 8.33
N LEU A 102 -7.27 12.11 8.86
CA LEU A 102 -6.73 12.50 10.17
C LEU A 102 -7.42 11.75 11.31
N THR A 103 -8.75 11.63 11.28
CA THR A 103 -9.53 10.91 12.29
C THR A 103 -9.05 9.47 12.42
N THR A 104 -8.88 8.75 11.30
CA THR A 104 -8.37 7.38 11.28
C THR A 104 -7.00 7.23 11.93
N LEU A 105 -6.13 8.24 11.84
CA LEU A 105 -4.77 8.18 12.42
C LEU A 105 -4.70 8.68 13.87
N MET A 106 -5.66 9.51 14.30
CA MET A 106 -5.64 10.15 15.62
C MET A 106 -6.54 9.45 16.64
N GLU A 107 -7.70 8.95 16.21
CA GLU A 107 -8.68 8.27 17.06
C GLU A 107 -8.46 6.75 17.01
N VAL A 108 -7.28 6.34 17.48
CA VAL A 108 -6.84 4.94 17.47
C VAL A 108 -6.97 4.30 18.84
N ASP A 109 -7.44 3.05 18.85
CA ASP A 109 -7.36 2.12 19.96
C ASP A 109 -6.29 1.05 19.68
N ASP A 110 -5.83 0.41 20.75
CA ASP A 110 -4.73 -0.54 20.69
C ASP A 110 -5.07 -1.85 19.97
N PHE A 111 -6.34 -2.18 19.71
CA PHE A 111 -6.77 -3.55 19.37
C PHE A 111 -7.61 -3.72 18.09
N ASN A 112 -8.57 -2.84 17.84
CA ASN A 112 -9.57 -2.98 16.78
C ASN A 112 -9.54 -1.86 15.74
N SER A 113 -8.96 -0.69 16.03
CA SER A 113 -8.87 0.38 15.03
C SER A 113 -8.12 -0.04 13.76
N PRO A 114 -8.53 0.47 12.58
CA PRO A 114 -7.90 0.15 11.28
C PRO A 114 -6.49 0.72 11.14
N ALA A 115 -6.12 1.71 11.96
CA ALA A 115 -4.74 2.11 12.19
C ALA A 115 -4.30 1.65 13.59
N GLN A 116 -3.05 1.17 13.69
CA GLN A 116 -2.41 0.84 14.96
C GLN A 116 -1.24 1.80 15.16
N ALA A 117 -1.34 2.68 16.15
CA ALA A 117 -0.28 3.62 16.48
C ALA A 117 0.88 2.96 17.23
N PHE A 118 2.07 3.54 17.07
CA PHE A 118 3.26 3.24 17.86
C PHE A 118 4.17 4.46 17.89
N THR A 119 5.04 4.53 18.90
CA THR A 119 6.10 5.54 18.97
C THR A 119 7.43 4.84 18.84
N SER A 120 8.29 5.30 17.94
CA SER A 120 9.66 4.78 17.83
C SER A 120 10.46 5.09 19.09
N GLU A 121 11.56 4.37 19.34
CA GLU A 121 12.49 4.70 20.45
C GLU A 121 13.16 6.06 20.28
N ASP A 122 13.07 6.66 19.08
CA ASP A 122 13.51 8.03 18.81
C ASP A 122 12.48 9.08 19.27
N GLY A 123 11.31 8.65 19.80
CA GLY A 123 10.25 9.53 20.29
C GLY A 123 9.29 10.03 19.21
N VAL A 124 9.40 9.54 17.96
CA VAL A 124 8.55 9.96 16.84
C VAL A 124 7.28 9.10 16.78
N PRO A 125 6.08 9.70 16.92
CA PRO A 125 4.80 9.01 16.76
C PRO A 125 4.59 8.54 15.32
N ASN A 126 3.99 7.36 15.17
CA ASN A 126 3.85 6.67 13.90
C ASN A 126 2.60 5.77 13.91
N ALA A 127 2.22 5.24 12.74
CA ALA A 127 1.06 4.36 12.59
C ALA A 127 1.29 3.31 11.49
N ARG A 128 0.60 2.17 11.61
CA ARG A 128 0.54 1.11 10.58
C ARG A 128 -0.90 0.65 10.35
N GLY A 129 -1.19 0.17 9.14
CA GLY A 129 -2.49 -0.44 8.83
C GLY A 129 -2.76 -1.72 9.65
N ARG A 130 -4.04 -1.91 9.98
CA ARG A 130 -4.63 -3.09 10.61
C ARG A 130 -6.05 -3.28 10.06
N VAL A 131 -6.14 -3.49 8.76
CA VAL A 131 -7.39 -3.62 8.01
C VAL A 131 -7.06 -4.28 6.68
N LEU A 132 -8.02 -4.97 6.06
CA LEU A 132 -7.89 -5.45 4.68
C LEU A 132 -7.59 -4.27 3.74
N GLY A 133 -6.61 -4.44 2.84
CA GLY A 133 -5.98 -3.36 2.08
C GLY A 133 -4.73 -2.77 2.76
N GLY A 134 -4.52 -3.07 4.04
CA GLY A 134 -3.36 -2.63 4.83
C GLY A 134 -3.22 -1.12 4.88
N SER A 135 -1.98 -0.62 4.87
CA SER A 135 -1.73 0.82 4.95
C SER A 135 -2.28 1.61 3.76
N SER A 136 -2.60 0.97 2.63
CA SER A 136 -3.25 1.67 1.49
C SER A 136 -4.68 2.12 1.80
N ALA A 137 -5.34 1.47 2.76
CA ALA A 137 -6.68 1.84 3.20
C ALA A 137 -6.70 3.07 4.14
N ILE A 138 -5.55 3.45 4.71
CA ILE A 138 -5.45 4.56 5.70
C ILE A 138 -4.51 5.70 5.26
N ASN A 139 -3.81 5.56 4.14
CA ASN A 139 -2.80 6.53 3.71
C ASN A 139 -3.39 7.82 3.09
N ALA A 140 -2.53 8.72 2.65
CA ALA A 140 -2.92 9.97 2.00
C ALA A 140 -3.28 9.85 0.50
N GLY A 141 -3.29 8.64 -0.07
CA GLY A 141 -3.74 8.35 -1.43
C GLY A 141 -2.82 8.78 -2.58
N PHE A 142 -1.72 9.50 -2.32
CA PHE A 142 -0.81 9.94 -3.38
C PHE A 142 -0.10 8.77 -4.06
N TYR A 143 -0.12 8.70 -5.40
CA TYR A 143 0.42 7.60 -6.21
C TYR A 143 1.53 8.09 -7.15
N SER A 144 2.68 7.41 -7.10
CA SER A 144 3.82 7.64 -7.99
C SER A 144 4.60 6.34 -8.14
N ARG A 145 4.92 5.95 -9.37
CA ARG A 145 5.82 4.83 -9.69
C ARG A 145 7.20 5.07 -9.07
N ALA A 146 7.96 3.99 -8.93
CA ALA A 146 9.30 4.04 -8.37
C ALA A 146 10.28 4.83 -9.25
N ASP A 147 11.29 5.41 -8.61
CA ASP A 147 12.51 5.92 -9.22
C ASP A 147 13.24 4.80 -9.98
N GLN A 148 13.83 5.10 -11.14
CA GLN A 148 14.65 4.15 -11.88
C GLN A 148 15.83 3.60 -11.05
N ASP A 149 16.37 4.42 -10.15
CA ASP A 149 17.46 4.01 -9.27
C ASP A 149 17.01 3.06 -8.13
N PHE A 150 15.71 2.91 -7.89
CA PHE A 150 15.19 1.87 -7.02
C PHE A 150 15.48 0.48 -7.60
N TYR A 151 15.16 0.25 -8.88
CA TYR A 151 15.34 -1.04 -9.53
C TYR A 151 16.80 -1.49 -9.56
N LYS A 152 17.71 -0.55 -9.79
CA LYS A 152 19.15 -0.81 -9.82
C LYS A 152 19.72 -1.16 -8.44
N ARG A 153 19.17 -0.59 -7.36
CA ARG A 153 19.74 -0.67 -6.00
C ARG A 153 18.97 -1.58 -5.05
N SER A 154 17.76 -2.00 -5.40
CA SER A 154 16.95 -2.86 -4.53
C SER A 154 17.56 -4.25 -4.31
N GLY A 155 18.44 -4.68 -5.22
CA GLY A 155 19.04 -6.03 -5.21
C GLY A 155 18.11 -7.13 -5.70
N ILE A 156 16.88 -6.79 -6.09
CA ILE A 156 15.89 -7.72 -6.65
C ILE A 156 16.17 -7.90 -8.14
N ASN A 157 15.97 -9.12 -8.65
CA ASN A 157 16.02 -9.37 -10.08
C ASN A 157 14.70 -8.96 -10.74
N TRP A 158 14.70 -7.81 -11.43
CA TRP A 158 13.49 -7.25 -12.03
C TRP A 158 13.37 -7.61 -13.50
N ASP A 159 12.21 -8.14 -13.88
CA ASP A 159 11.72 -8.07 -15.25
C ASP A 159 10.95 -6.74 -15.42
N LEU A 160 11.58 -5.76 -16.07
CA LEU A 160 11.00 -4.42 -16.23
C LEU A 160 9.76 -4.41 -17.12
N VAL A 161 9.59 -5.38 -18.01
CA VAL A 161 8.36 -5.54 -18.80
C VAL A 161 7.22 -5.91 -17.87
N MET A 162 7.45 -6.90 -17.00
CA MET A 162 6.46 -7.30 -16.00
C MET A 162 6.16 -6.23 -14.96
N VAL A 163 7.17 -5.45 -14.55
CA VAL A 163 6.99 -4.29 -13.66
C VAL A 163 6.03 -3.29 -14.28
N ASN A 164 6.22 -2.93 -15.55
CA ASN A 164 5.37 -1.95 -16.22
C ASN A 164 3.93 -2.46 -16.40
N GLN A 165 3.77 -3.71 -16.85
CA GLN A 165 2.44 -4.34 -16.96
C GLN A 165 1.74 -4.42 -15.60
N SER A 166 2.49 -4.63 -14.52
CA SER A 166 1.94 -4.68 -13.16
C SER A 166 1.53 -3.30 -12.66
N TYR A 167 2.29 -2.24 -12.97
CA TYR A 167 1.84 -0.88 -12.71
C TYR A 167 0.56 -0.55 -13.47
N GLU A 168 0.52 -0.78 -14.78
CA GLU A 168 -0.65 -0.50 -15.62
C GLU A 168 -1.89 -1.22 -15.12
N TRP A 169 -1.76 -2.48 -14.68
CA TRP A 169 -2.85 -3.23 -14.10
C TRP A 169 -3.42 -2.58 -12.83
N VAL A 170 -2.54 -2.14 -11.91
CA VAL A 170 -2.95 -1.41 -10.69
C VAL A 170 -3.58 -0.07 -11.05
N GLU A 171 -2.98 0.66 -11.98
CA GLU A 171 -3.38 2.01 -12.36
C GLU A 171 -4.76 2.03 -12.99
N ASN A 172 -5.04 1.09 -13.89
CA ASN A 172 -6.34 0.94 -14.52
C ASN A 172 -7.45 0.57 -13.51
N ALA A 173 -7.08 -0.06 -12.40
CA ALA A 173 -8.05 -0.51 -11.40
C ALA A 173 -8.40 0.57 -10.36
N ILE A 174 -7.39 1.28 -9.82
CA ILE A 174 -7.57 2.09 -8.60
C ILE A 174 -6.86 3.46 -8.60
N VAL A 175 -6.30 3.91 -9.73
CA VAL A 175 -5.54 5.17 -9.78
C VAL A 175 -6.23 6.18 -10.68
N PHE A 176 -6.40 7.38 -10.15
CA PHE A 176 -7.14 8.47 -10.77
C PHE A 176 -6.28 9.73 -10.87
N ARG A 177 -6.58 10.55 -11.86
CA ARG A 177 -6.01 11.90 -11.95
C ARG A 177 -6.75 12.82 -10.96
N PRO A 178 -6.06 13.45 -10.00
CA PRO A 178 -6.72 14.34 -9.06
C PRO A 178 -7.11 15.67 -9.71
N ASN A 179 -8.21 16.26 -9.21
CA ASN A 179 -8.60 17.62 -9.55
C ASN A 179 -7.92 18.60 -8.59
N LEU A 180 -7.00 19.42 -9.11
CA LEU A 180 -6.29 20.42 -8.30
C LEU A 180 -7.23 21.56 -7.90
N ARG A 181 -7.25 21.85 -6.60
CA ARG A 181 -7.98 22.98 -6.03
C ARG A 181 -7.03 24.11 -5.63
N ASN A 182 -7.57 25.17 -5.03
CA ASN A 182 -6.86 26.44 -4.78
C ASN A 182 -5.51 26.31 -4.06
N TRP A 183 -5.40 25.40 -3.08
CA TRP A 183 -4.17 25.16 -2.33
C TRP A 183 -3.12 24.45 -3.18
N GLN A 184 -3.45 23.27 -3.71
CA GLN A 184 -2.51 22.46 -4.51
C GLN A 184 -2.06 23.17 -5.80
N SER A 185 -2.95 23.92 -6.46
CA SER A 185 -2.56 24.75 -7.61
C SER A 185 -1.57 25.85 -7.23
N ALA A 186 -1.75 26.49 -6.07
CA ALA A 186 -0.79 27.50 -5.60
C ALA A 186 0.55 26.88 -5.22
N VAL A 187 0.53 25.70 -4.60
CA VAL A 187 1.74 24.92 -4.27
C VAL A 187 2.50 24.58 -5.54
N ARG A 188 1.84 24.05 -6.57
CA ARG A 188 2.46 23.80 -7.89
C ARG A 188 3.19 25.05 -8.41
N ASP A 189 2.49 26.18 -8.44
CA ASP A 189 3.07 27.41 -8.97
C ASP A 189 4.23 27.91 -8.09
N ALA A 190 4.13 27.77 -6.77
CA ALA A 190 5.19 28.16 -5.84
C ALA A 190 6.43 27.27 -5.94
N LEU A 191 6.27 25.96 -6.19
CA LEU A 191 7.37 25.04 -6.43
C LEU A 191 8.16 25.45 -7.68
N LEU A 192 7.44 25.81 -8.76
CA LEU A 192 8.05 26.33 -9.98
C LEU A 192 8.74 27.68 -9.76
N GLU A 193 8.12 28.61 -9.04
CA GLU A 193 8.73 29.89 -8.67
C GLU A 193 9.96 29.72 -7.76
N ALA A 194 10.02 28.65 -6.96
CA ALA A 194 11.18 28.28 -6.15
C ALA A 194 12.29 27.53 -6.93
N GLY A 195 12.13 27.40 -8.26
CA GLY A 195 13.11 26.81 -9.17
C GLY A 195 13.05 25.28 -9.28
N ILE A 196 11.97 24.63 -8.83
CA ILE A 196 11.79 23.17 -8.97
C ILE A 196 11.15 22.87 -10.33
N ALA A 197 11.97 23.02 -11.38
CA ALA A 197 11.59 22.85 -12.78
C ALA A 197 12.23 21.57 -13.38
N PRO A 198 11.72 21.04 -14.50
CA PRO A 198 10.57 21.52 -15.30
C PRO A 198 9.21 21.13 -14.68
N TYR A 199 8.12 21.66 -15.26
CA TYR A 199 6.76 21.21 -14.96
C TYR A 199 6.38 20.04 -15.87
N HIS A 200 6.07 18.89 -15.30
CA HIS A 200 5.73 17.66 -16.06
C HIS A 200 4.22 17.43 -16.22
N GLY A 201 3.37 18.39 -15.82
CA GLY A 201 1.93 18.18 -15.86
C GLY A 201 1.49 17.04 -14.94
N PHE A 202 0.59 16.19 -15.43
CA PHE A 202 0.20 14.94 -14.76
C PHE A 202 1.14 13.81 -15.20
N SER A 203 1.83 13.21 -14.23
CA SER A 203 2.71 12.08 -14.47
C SER A 203 2.73 11.14 -13.28
N LEU A 204 2.66 9.84 -13.56
CA LEU A 204 2.79 8.79 -12.55
C LEU A 204 4.26 8.49 -12.24
N ASP A 205 5.20 8.83 -13.12
CA ASP A 205 6.62 8.52 -12.95
C ASP A 205 7.28 9.40 -11.89
N HIS A 206 8.25 8.84 -11.16
CA HIS A 206 9.12 9.62 -10.29
C HIS A 206 10.15 10.39 -11.13
N VAL A 207 9.94 11.69 -11.29
CA VAL A 207 10.77 12.55 -12.16
C VAL A 207 11.14 13.85 -11.45
N VAL A 208 12.41 14.27 -11.59
CA VAL A 208 12.90 15.55 -11.07
C VAL A 208 12.14 16.72 -11.72
N GLY A 209 11.72 17.68 -10.91
CA GLY A 209 10.86 18.80 -11.29
C GLY A 209 9.56 18.83 -10.50
N THR A 210 8.60 19.61 -10.97
CA THR A 210 7.26 19.70 -10.37
C THR A 210 6.28 18.87 -11.18
N LYS A 211 5.46 18.06 -10.50
CA LYS A 211 4.40 17.27 -11.15
C LYS A 211 3.12 17.16 -10.32
N ILE A 212 2.05 16.81 -11.00
CA ILE A 212 0.81 16.28 -10.41
C ILE A 212 0.91 14.75 -10.46
N GLY A 213 0.84 14.09 -9.31
CA GLY A 213 0.84 12.63 -9.25
C GLY A 213 -0.56 12.02 -9.38
N GLY A 214 -0.62 10.69 -9.35
CA GLY A 214 -1.88 9.97 -9.25
C GLY A 214 -2.47 10.05 -7.85
N SER A 215 -3.75 9.70 -7.74
CA SER A 215 -4.50 9.61 -6.50
C SER A 215 -5.25 8.29 -6.47
N THR A 216 -5.29 7.62 -5.33
CA THR A 216 -6.19 6.47 -5.10
C THR A 216 -7.53 6.90 -4.50
N PHE A 217 -7.84 8.21 -4.56
CA PHE A 217 -9.19 8.74 -4.41
C PHE A 217 -9.72 9.15 -5.78
N ASP A 218 -10.94 8.73 -6.10
CA ASP A 218 -11.61 9.08 -7.35
C ASP A 218 -12.21 10.50 -7.33
N SER A 219 -12.87 10.90 -8.43
CA SER A 219 -13.50 12.22 -8.56
C SER A 219 -14.63 12.47 -7.57
N SER A 220 -15.22 11.41 -7.01
CA SER A 220 -16.26 11.46 -5.99
C SER A 220 -15.68 11.43 -4.57
N ASN A 221 -14.34 11.52 -4.44
CA ASN A 221 -13.59 11.39 -3.20
C ASN A 221 -13.74 10.02 -2.52
N THR A 222 -14.07 8.97 -3.27
CA THR A 222 -14.09 7.61 -2.74
C THR A 222 -12.68 7.05 -2.80
N ARG A 223 -12.21 6.49 -1.68
CA ARG A 223 -10.94 5.76 -1.62
C ARG A 223 -11.07 4.41 -2.33
N HIS A 224 -10.08 4.12 -3.16
CA HIS A 224 -9.80 2.78 -3.68
C HIS A 224 -8.47 2.33 -3.07
N SER A 225 -8.44 1.14 -2.47
CA SER A 225 -7.30 0.59 -1.76
C SER A 225 -6.82 -0.69 -2.41
N ALA A 226 -5.77 -1.31 -1.86
CA ALA A 226 -5.33 -2.63 -2.31
C ALA A 226 -6.43 -3.70 -2.17
N ALA A 227 -7.38 -3.54 -1.25
CA ALA A 227 -8.50 -4.47 -1.11
C ALA A 227 -9.35 -4.55 -2.39
N ASP A 228 -9.52 -3.44 -3.11
CA ASP A 228 -10.31 -3.39 -4.34
C ASP A 228 -9.67 -4.18 -5.49
N LEU A 229 -8.36 -4.46 -5.41
CA LEU A 229 -7.66 -5.34 -6.36
C LEU A 229 -8.07 -6.80 -6.21
N LEU A 230 -8.67 -7.20 -5.08
CA LEU A 230 -9.26 -8.52 -4.91
C LEU A 230 -10.51 -8.73 -5.77
N ASN A 231 -11.13 -7.66 -6.30
CA ASN A 231 -12.24 -7.81 -7.25
C ASN A 231 -11.82 -8.51 -8.55
N TYR A 232 -10.51 -8.58 -8.83
CA TYR A 232 -9.94 -9.27 -9.98
C TYR A 232 -9.46 -10.70 -9.66
N ALA A 233 -9.67 -11.17 -8.42
CA ALA A 233 -9.36 -12.55 -8.03
C ALA A 233 -10.36 -13.54 -8.64
N ASN A 234 -9.94 -14.80 -8.79
CA ASN A 234 -10.86 -15.88 -9.12
C ASN A 234 -11.59 -16.34 -7.84
N PRO A 235 -12.91 -16.08 -7.71
CA PRO A 235 -13.65 -16.33 -6.48
C PRO A 235 -13.73 -17.82 -6.08
N SER A 236 -13.57 -18.74 -7.04
CA SER A 236 -13.58 -20.17 -6.76
C SER A 236 -12.26 -20.68 -6.15
N ASN A 237 -11.20 -19.89 -6.27
CA ASN A 237 -9.84 -20.28 -5.92
C ASN A 237 -9.28 -19.50 -4.73
N ILE A 238 -9.99 -18.48 -4.22
CA ILE A 238 -9.51 -17.63 -3.14
C ILE A 238 -10.43 -17.68 -1.93
N LYS A 239 -9.84 -17.64 -0.75
CA LYS A 239 -10.55 -17.34 0.51
C LYS A 239 -9.82 -16.22 1.23
N VAL A 240 -10.55 -15.21 1.68
CA VAL A 240 -10.02 -14.14 2.51
C VAL A 240 -10.61 -14.26 3.91
N VAL A 241 -9.74 -14.34 4.91
CA VAL A 241 -10.13 -14.50 6.32
C VAL A 241 -9.65 -13.27 7.09
N VAL A 242 -10.61 -12.49 7.58
CA VAL A 242 -10.35 -11.29 8.40
C VAL A 242 -10.38 -11.62 9.88
N HIS A 243 -9.83 -10.73 10.70
CA HIS A 243 -9.62 -10.94 12.13
C HIS A 243 -8.78 -12.19 12.48
N ALA A 244 -7.92 -12.62 11.55
CA ALA A 244 -7.00 -13.74 11.68
C ALA A 244 -5.62 -13.26 12.13
N SER A 245 -5.30 -13.43 13.41
CA SER A 245 -4.01 -13.04 13.99
C SER A 245 -2.99 -14.16 13.82
N VAL A 246 -2.21 -14.15 12.72
CA VAL A 246 -1.15 -15.13 12.50
C VAL A 246 -0.03 -14.97 13.52
N GLU A 247 0.28 -16.03 14.27
CA GLU A 247 1.23 -15.98 15.39
C GLU A 247 2.56 -16.66 15.09
N ARG A 248 2.56 -17.63 14.17
CA ARG A 248 3.78 -18.36 13.82
C ARG A 248 3.70 -19.00 12.44
N VAL A 249 4.83 -19.03 11.74
CA VAL A 249 5.07 -19.92 10.60
C VAL A 249 5.49 -21.29 11.13
N LEU A 250 4.84 -22.34 10.63
CA LEU A 250 5.15 -23.72 10.97
C LEU A 250 6.25 -24.21 10.04
N LEU A 251 7.29 -24.82 10.63
CA LEU A 251 8.47 -25.29 9.93
C LEU A 251 8.64 -26.79 10.16
N THR A 252 8.97 -27.52 9.10
CA THR A 252 9.34 -28.93 9.16
C THR A 252 10.78 -29.12 8.70
N SER A 253 11.46 -30.11 9.29
CA SER A 253 12.76 -30.56 8.83
C SER A 253 12.55 -31.78 7.95
N SER A 254 13.04 -31.74 6.70
CA SER A 254 13.12 -32.96 5.89
C SER A 254 14.40 -33.71 6.27
N SER A 255 14.27 -34.86 6.93
CA SER A 255 15.38 -35.79 7.14
C SER A 255 15.49 -36.71 5.92
N SER A 256 15.93 -36.20 4.77
CA SER A 256 16.34 -37.09 3.68
C SER A 256 17.71 -37.68 4.03
N LEU A 257 17.82 -39.01 4.05
CA LEU A 257 19.02 -39.82 4.37
C LEU A 257 20.23 -39.62 3.41
N SER A 258 20.27 -38.55 2.63
CA SER A 258 21.34 -38.21 1.70
C SER A 258 22.01 -36.88 2.07
N ASN A 259 23.04 -36.98 2.91
CA ASN A 259 24.19 -36.07 3.10
C ASN A 259 24.15 -34.66 2.44
N SER A 260 23.22 -33.78 2.84
CA SER A 260 23.35 -32.33 2.61
C SER A 260 22.50 -31.47 3.56
N GLY A 261 22.66 -31.66 4.87
CA GLY A 261 22.10 -30.76 5.90
C GLY A 261 20.58 -30.83 6.08
N ASN A 262 20.11 -30.62 7.32
CA ASN A 262 18.67 -30.52 7.61
C ASN A 262 18.08 -29.32 6.87
N LYS A 263 17.37 -29.58 5.77
CA LYS A 263 16.67 -28.55 5.00
C LYS A 263 15.32 -28.27 5.65
N LEU A 264 15.15 -27.04 6.13
CA LEU A 264 13.90 -26.58 6.73
C LEU A 264 12.96 -26.07 5.65
N SER A 265 11.68 -26.41 5.76
CA SER A 265 10.62 -25.91 4.88
C SER A 265 9.48 -25.35 5.70
N ALA A 266 8.88 -24.25 5.25
CA ALA A 266 7.58 -23.84 5.77
C ALA A 266 6.50 -24.78 5.25
N ASN A 267 5.63 -25.27 6.15
CA ASN A 267 4.53 -26.16 5.80
C ASN A 267 3.14 -25.59 6.16
N GLY A 268 3.09 -24.39 6.75
CA GLY A 268 1.85 -23.74 7.12
C GLY A 268 2.04 -22.60 8.09
N VAL A 269 0.93 -22.13 8.66
CA VAL A 269 0.90 -21.11 9.70
C VAL A 269 -0.15 -21.47 10.76
N VAL A 270 0.08 -21.01 11.98
CA VAL A 270 -0.93 -21.01 13.04
C VAL A 270 -1.42 -19.58 13.28
N PHE A 271 -2.73 -19.41 13.38
CA PHE A 271 -3.35 -18.12 13.65
C PHE A 271 -4.46 -18.25 14.68
N ARG A 272 -4.75 -17.14 15.35
CA ARG A 272 -5.78 -17.05 16.37
C ARG A 272 -6.94 -16.18 15.88
N ASP A 273 -8.16 -16.63 16.11
CA ASP A 273 -9.37 -15.85 15.85
C ASP A 273 -9.65 -14.81 16.97
N GLN A 274 -10.83 -14.20 16.96
CA GLN A 274 -11.26 -13.25 17.99
C GLN A 274 -11.74 -13.92 19.29
N THR A 275 -12.11 -15.20 19.24
CA THR A 275 -12.54 -15.97 20.43
C THR A 275 -11.36 -16.54 21.21
N GLY A 276 -10.17 -16.53 20.60
CA GLY A 276 -8.95 -17.08 21.16
C GLY A 276 -8.63 -18.50 20.67
N PHE A 277 -9.43 -19.05 19.77
CA PHE A 277 -9.24 -20.38 19.18
C PHE A 277 -8.11 -20.36 18.15
N TYR A 278 -7.33 -21.44 18.11
CA TYR A 278 -6.21 -21.61 17.19
C TYR A 278 -6.61 -22.42 15.98
N HIS A 279 -6.25 -21.90 14.80
CA HIS A 279 -6.44 -22.55 13.51
C HIS A 279 -5.11 -22.78 12.82
N HIS A 280 -5.04 -23.83 12.01
CA HIS A 280 -3.88 -24.18 11.22
C HIS A 280 -4.22 -24.08 9.73
N ALA A 281 -3.51 -23.23 9.00
CA ALA A 281 -3.55 -23.23 7.55
C ALA A 281 -2.27 -23.90 7.04
N MET A 282 -2.42 -24.97 6.27
CA MET A 282 -1.32 -25.80 5.81
C MET A 282 -1.09 -25.62 4.31
N VAL A 283 0.16 -25.67 3.86
CA VAL A 283 0.46 -25.67 2.42
C VAL A 283 0.36 -27.08 1.85
N ARG A 284 -0.08 -27.18 0.59
CA ARG A 284 -0.06 -28.41 -0.21
C ARG A 284 1.33 -28.64 -0.80
N ASP A 285 1.52 -29.79 -1.46
CA ASP A 285 2.76 -30.11 -2.15
C ASP A 285 3.15 -29.00 -3.13
N LYS A 286 4.42 -28.55 -3.03
CA LYS A 286 4.99 -27.43 -3.79
C LYS A 286 4.35 -26.06 -3.51
N GLY A 287 3.49 -25.96 -2.50
CA GLY A 287 2.92 -24.71 -2.04
C GLY A 287 3.91 -23.85 -1.26
N GLU A 288 3.57 -22.58 -1.05
CA GLU A 288 4.43 -21.63 -0.33
C GLU A 288 3.63 -20.76 0.67
N VAL A 289 4.30 -20.39 1.77
CA VAL A 289 3.85 -19.33 2.68
C VAL A 289 4.50 -18.01 2.27
N LEU A 290 3.69 -16.97 2.09
CA LEU A 290 4.11 -15.65 1.61
C LEU A 290 3.79 -14.60 2.70
N LEU A 291 4.83 -14.05 3.32
CA LEU A 291 4.68 -13.00 4.34
C LEU A 291 4.52 -11.64 3.67
N CYS A 292 3.36 -11.03 3.86
CA CYS A 292 2.99 -9.69 3.37
C CYS A 292 2.51 -8.79 4.53
N ALA A 293 3.05 -9.03 5.74
CA ALA A 293 2.62 -8.39 6.99
C ALA A 293 3.25 -6.99 7.20
N GLY A 294 3.95 -6.47 6.20
CA GLY A 294 4.58 -5.15 6.20
C GLY A 294 5.93 -5.12 6.93
N ALA A 295 6.62 -3.97 6.84
CA ALA A 295 7.95 -3.73 7.40
C ALA A 295 8.11 -4.25 8.85
N LEU A 296 7.12 -3.94 9.69
CA LEU A 296 7.11 -4.35 11.09
C LEU A 296 6.63 -5.80 11.27
N GLY A 297 5.52 -6.18 10.63
CA GLY A 297 4.84 -7.45 10.88
C GLY A 297 5.63 -8.66 10.37
N SER A 298 6.24 -8.57 9.18
CA SER A 298 7.00 -9.67 8.60
C SER A 298 8.25 -9.98 9.42
N SER A 299 8.99 -8.94 9.82
CA SER A 299 10.15 -9.08 10.73
C SER A 299 9.76 -9.67 12.08
N GLN A 300 8.68 -9.16 12.69
CA GLN A 300 8.15 -9.66 13.97
C GLN A 300 7.77 -11.14 13.88
N LEU A 301 7.06 -11.55 12.83
CA LEU A 301 6.58 -12.91 12.67
C LEU A 301 7.73 -13.90 12.43
N LEU A 302 8.75 -13.53 11.66
CA LEU A 302 9.96 -14.35 11.51
C LEU A 302 10.65 -14.59 12.87
N LEU A 303 10.81 -13.55 13.69
CA LEU A 303 11.39 -13.67 15.04
C LEU A 303 10.55 -14.61 15.92
N LEU A 304 9.23 -14.44 15.95
CA LEU A 304 8.29 -15.30 16.72
C LEU A 304 8.24 -16.76 16.21
N SER A 305 8.68 -16.98 14.97
CA SER A 305 8.79 -18.30 14.32
C SER A 305 10.17 -18.92 14.47
N GLY A 306 11.06 -18.36 15.29
CA GLY A 306 12.38 -18.92 15.54
C GLY A 306 13.41 -18.63 14.43
N LEU A 307 13.12 -17.68 13.54
CA LEU A 307 14.00 -17.25 12.45
C LEU A 307 14.61 -15.88 12.80
N GLY A 308 15.82 -15.87 13.36
CA GLY A 308 16.40 -14.64 13.90
C GLY A 308 17.77 -14.82 14.55
N PRO A 309 18.33 -13.76 15.20
CA PRO A 309 19.61 -13.87 15.88
C PRO A 309 19.52 -14.87 17.04
N ARG A 310 20.38 -15.89 17.06
CA ARG A 310 20.29 -17.01 18.02
C ARG A 310 20.35 -16.53 19.49
N PRO A 311 21.30 -15.65 19.89
CA PRO A 311 21.35 -15.16 21.27
C PRO A 311 20.09 -14.38 21.66
N TYR A 312 19.54 -13.61 20.71
CA TYR A 312 18.34 -12.81 20.92
C TYR A 312 17.09 -13.67 21.10
N LEU A 313 16.89 -14.67 20.24
CA LEU A 313 15.74 -15.58 20.36
C LEU A 313 15.80 -16.41 21.65
N ALA A 314 16.99 -16.89 22.01
CA ALA A 314 17.21 -17.63 23.26
C ALA A 314 16.85 -16.79 24.50
N SER A 315 17.14 -15.48 24.50
CA SER A 315 16.76 -14.60 25.64
C SER A 315 15.24 -14.41 25.79
N TRP A 316 14.45 -14.69 24.75
CA TRP A 316 12.99 -14.68 24.80
C TRP A 316 12.37 -16.05 25.07
N GLY A 317 13.20 -17.10 25.23
CA GLY A 317 12.71 -18.48 25.31
C GLY A 317 12.08 -19.00 24.02
N ILE A 318 12.38 -18.36 22.87
CA ILE A 318 11.86 -18.78 21.56
C ILE A 318 12.79 -19.85 20.99
N PRO A 319 12.29 -21.06 20.67
CA PRO A 319 13.10 -22.09 20.01
C PRO A 319 13.69 -21.58 18.70
N VAL A 320 15.00 -21.75 18.53
CA VAL A 320 15.72 -21.27 17.35
C VAL A 320 15.62 -22.31 16.23
N ALA A 321 14.76 -22.05 15.25
CA ALA A 321 14.68 -22.85 14.04
C ALA A 321 15.91 -22.60 13.14
N ARG A 322 16.28 -21.33 12.93
CA ARG A 322 17.46 -20.97 12.14
C ARG A 322 18.07 -19.67 12.62
N HIS A 323 19.39 -19.64 12.72
CA HIS A 323 20.12 -18.40 12.97
C HIS A 323 20.07 -17.50 11.74
N SER A 324 19.38 -16.37 11.86
CA SER A 324 19.33 -15.31 10.85
C SER A 324 19.62 -13.95 11.51
N PRO A 325 20.89 -13.49 11.53
CA PRO A 325 21.31 -12.35 12.34
C PRO A 325 20.73 -11.00 11.88
N TYR A 326 20.17 -10.94 10.67
CA TYR A 326 19.70 -9.69 10.06
C TYR A 326 18.19 -9.47 10.13
N VAL A 327 17.40 -10.43 10.62
CA VAL A 327 15.95 -10.25 10.81
C VAL A 327 15.71 -9.14 11.83
N GLY A 328 14.91 -8.15 11.45
CA GLY A 328 14.64 -6.94 12.25
C GLY A 328 15.80 -5.94 12.27
N ARG A 329 16.87 -6.14 11.49
CA ARG A 329 17.94 -5.14 11.31
C ARG A 329 17.67 -4.28 10.09
N PHE A 330 18.32 -3.12 10.03
CA PHE A 330 18.19 -2.18 8.92
C PHE A 330 16.75 -1.69 8.73
N MET A 331 16.16 -1.19 9.82
CA MET A 331 14.88 -0.48 9.76
C MET A 331 15.14 0.95 9.33
N TYR A 332 14.46 1.40 8.29
CA TYR A 332 14.55 2.76 7.78
C TYR A 332 13.19 3.45 7.92
N ASP A 333 13.21 4.75 8.17
CA ASP A 333 12.04 5.60 8.00
C ASP A 333 12.49 6.94 7.45
N ASN A 334 11.90 7.37 6.33
CA ASN A 334 12.26 8.64 5.72
C ASN A 334 11.84 9.79 6.66
N PRO A 335 12.80 10.61 7.15
CA PRO A 335 12.46 11.81 7.91
C PRO A 335 11.53 12.73 7.13
N ARG A 336 10.58 13.31 7.86
CA ARG A 336 9.72 14.41 7.41
C ARG A 336 9.90 15.62 8.30
N ASN A 337 10.20 16.75 7.70
CA ASN A 337 10.17 18.05 8.35
C ASN A 337 9.22 18.98 7.60
N GLY A 338 8.68 19.99 8.28
CA GLY A 338 7.70 20.85 7.63
C GLY A 338 7.25 22.00 8.52
N ILE A 339 6.41 22.83 7.94
CA ILE A 339 5.78 23.97 8.58
C ILE A 339 4.29 23.92 8.34
N SER A 340 3.54 24.39 9.34
CA SER A 340 2.09 24.51 9.26
C SER A 340 1.72 25.98 9.37
N ILE A 341 0.90 26.44 8.44
CA ILE A 341 0.39 27.81 8.37
C ILE A 341 -1.12 27.82 8.57
N LEU A 342 -1.59 28.87 9.25
CA LEU A 342 -2.99 29.26 9.24
C LEU A 342 -3.18 30.19 8.04
N PRO A 343 -3.92 29.79 7.00
CA PRO A 343 -4.15 30.62 5.83
C PRO A 343 -5.12 31.76 6.17
N ARG A 344 -4.95 32.91 5.49
CA ARG A 344 -5.85 34.08 5.63
C ARG A 344 -7.32 33.76 5.30
N MET A 345 -7.54 32.83 4.39
CA MET A 345 -8.86 32.40 3.96
C MET A 345 -9.03 30.91 4.22
N PRO A 346 -10.24 30.44 4.57
CA PRO A 346 -10.52 29.01 4.71
C PRO A 346 -10.10 28.28 3.44
N LEU A 347 -9.39 27.16 3.60
CA LEU A 347 -9.09 26.26 2.50
C LEU A 347 -9.91 24.99 2.65
N GLU A 348 -10.18 24.38 1.51
CA GLU A 348 -10.79 23.07 1.47
C GLU A 348 -9.79 22.01 1.95
N HIS A 349 -10.32 20.89 2.43
CA HIS A 349 -9.48 19.73 2.71
C HIS A 349 -8.84 19.23 1.41
N SER A 350 -7.52 19.05 1.42
CA SER A 350 -6.80 18.45 0.30
C SER A 350 -5.60 17.68 0.81
N LEU A 351 -5.51 16.40 0.44
CA LEU A 351 -4.32 15.59 0.63
C LEU A 351 -3.30 15.87 -0.49
N ILE A 352 -2.22 15.10 -0.51
CA ILE A 352 -1.09 15.32 -1.42
C ILE A 352 -1.52 15.00 -2.86
N GLN A 353 -1.34 15.98 -3.76
CA GLN A 353 -1.63 15.86 -5.19
C GLN A 353 -0.46 16.36 -6.05
N VAL A 354 0.25 17.38 -5.56
CA VAL A 354 1.41 17.99 -6.21
C VAL A 354 2.66 17.67 -5.41
N VAL A 355 3.75 17.36 -6.13
CA VAL A 355 5.07 17.13 -5.54
C VAL A 355 6.15 17.88 -6.32
N GLY A 356 7.12 18.43 -5.60
CA GLY A 356 8.38 18.94 -6.16
C GLY A 356 9.52 17.99 -5.83
N ILE A 357 10.13 17.38 -6.85
CA ILE A 357 11.22 16.40 -6.70
C ILE A 357 12.52 17.09 -7.08
N THR A 358 13.53 17.01 -6.20
CA THR A 358 14.82 17.68 -6.42
C THR A 358 15.95 16.68 -6.61
N SER A 359 16.93 17.02 -7.46
CA SER A 359 18.20 16.28 -7.58
C SER A 359 19.06 16.39 -6.32
N SER A 360 18.81 17.39 -5.48
CA SER A 360 19.48 17.61 -4.18
C SER A 360 19.05 16.64 -3.07
N GLY A 361 18.13 15.71 -3.36
CA GLY A 361 17.85 14.60 -2.46
C GLY A 361 16.71 14.83 -1.47
N PHE A 362 15.72 15.65 -1.82
CA PHE A 362 14.48 15.79 -1.05
C PHE A 362 13.27 16.04 -1.96
N TYR A 363 12.08 15.79 -1.43
CA TYR A 363 10.80 15.95 -2.10
C TYR A 363 9.91 16.88 -1.28
N LEU A 364 9.19 17.79 -1.93
CA LEU A 364 8.28 18.73 -1.27
C LEU A 364 6.83 18.41 -1.60
N GLU A 365 6.03 18.27 -0.56
CA GLU A 365 4.60 17.94 -0.63
C GLU A 365 3.80 18.92 0.23
N ALA A 366 2.49 19.00 -0.02
CA ALA A 366 1.61 19.88 0.72
C ALA A 366 0.27 19.23 1.00
N ALA A 367 -0.32 19.56 2.14
CA ALA A 367 -1.69 19.18 2.50
C ALA A 367 -2.43 20.37 3.15
N SER A 368 -3.75 20.32 3.13
CA SER A 368 -4.64 21.27 3.81
C SER A 368 -5.67 20.46 4.59
N ASN A 369 -5.70 20.65 5.90
CA ASN A 369 -6.56 19.89 6.81
C ASN A 369 -7.50 20.83 7.56
N ILE A 370 -8.69 20.33 7.87
CA ILE A 370 -9.66 21.02 8.73
C ILE A 370 -9.54 20.38 10.10
N VAL A 371 -9.03 21.13 11.07
CA VAL A 371 -8.78 20.62 12.43
C VAL A 371 -9.75 21.27 13.42
N PRO A 372 -10.34 20.49 14.34
CA PRO A 372 -11.13 21.05 15.43
C PRO A 372 -10.22 21.82 16.38
N PHE A 373 -10.50 23.10 16.59
CA PHE A 373 -9.88 23.92 17.61
C PHE A 373 -10.83 24.04 18.79
N THR A 374 -10.45 23.41 19.90
CA THR A 374 -11.12 23.57 21.19
C THR A 374 -10.47 24.73 21.93
N SER A 375 -11.26 25.75 22.28
CA SER A 375 -10.77 26.86 23.11
C SER A 375 -10.41 26.33 24.50
N PRO A 376 -9.22 26.66 25.06
CA PRO A 376 -8.90 26.28 26.43
C PRO A 376 -9.91 26.89 27.42
N ALA A 377 -10.11 26.19 28.54
CA ALA A 377 -11.17 26.44 29.53
C ALA A 377 -11.38 27.93 29.89
N ARG A 378 -12.64 28.35 29.99
CA ARG A 378 -13.05 29.72 30.30
C ARG A 378 -13.18 29.98 31.82
N PRO A 379 -13.10 31.26 32.27
CA PRO A 379 -13.35 31.64 33.67
C PRO A 379 -14.75 31.26 34.15
N VAL A 380 -14.88 31.04 35.46
CA VAL A 380 -16.07 30.52 36.20
C VAL A 380 -17.41 31.24 35.88
N PHE A 381 -17.37 32.45 35.31
CA PHE A 381 -18.54 33.31 35.13
C PHE A 381 -19.23 33.26 33.75
N ILE A 382 -18.73 32.49 32.76
CA ILE A 382 -19.34 32.40 31.43
C ILE A 382 -19.79 30.96 31.14
N ARG A 383 -21.10 30.69 31.29
CA ARG A 383 -21.73 29.39 31.07
C ARG A 383 -22.34 29.31 29.67
N ALA A 384 -21.50 29.32 28.63
CA ALA A 384 -21.91 29.02 27.26
C ALA A 384 -21.21 27.71 26.81
N PRO A 385 -21.92 26.76 26.17
CA PRO A 385 -21.29 25.55 25.66
C PRO A 385 -20.19 25.93 24.66
N GLY A 386 -18.98 25.40 24.86
CA GLY A 386 -17.86 25.66 23.96
C GLY A 386 -18.15 25.07 22.58
N SER A 387 -18.34 25.92 21.58
CA SER A 387 -18.39 25.48 20.19
C SER A 387 -16.96 25.15 19.72
N SER A 388 -16.74 23.94 19.21
CA SER A 388 -15.51 23.62 18.48
C SER A 388 -15.47 24.48 17.22
N THR A 389 -14.49 25.38 17.14
CA THR A 389 -14.24 26.14 15.91
C THR A 389 -13.32 25.32 15.02
N TYR A 390 -13.69 25.10 13.77
CA TYR A 390 -12.83 24.40 12.82
C TYR A 390 -11.89 25.40 12.16
N LEU A 391 -10.58 25.12 12.20
CA LEU A 391 -9.55 25.93 11.54
C LEU A 391 -8.94 25.13 10.40
N THR A 392 -8.74 25.77 9.26
CA THR A 392 -7.92 25.17 8.20
C THR A 392 -6.45 25.34 8.53
N VAL A 393 -5.68 24.25 8.51
CA VAL A 393 -4.22 24.27 8.63
C VAL A 393 -3.62 23.73 7.35
N ALA A 394 -2.83 24.54 6.67
CA ALA A 394 -2.07 24.14 5.51
C ALA A 394 -0.64 23.79 5.91
N THR A 395 -0.15 22.63 5.51
CA THR A 395 1.19 22.15 5.85
C THR A 395 2.00 21.99 4.57
N LEU A 396 3.20 22.59 4.56
CA LEU A 396 4.25 22.29 3.59
C LEU A 396 5.27 21.39 4.28
N MET A 397 5.61 20.28 3.66
CA MET A 397 6.51 19.29 4.24
C MET A 397 7.52 18.80 3.21
N GLU A 398 8.70 18.45 3.71
CA GLU A 398 9.75 17.80 2.96
C GLU A 398 9.89 16.34 3.40
N LYS A 399 10.28 15.48 2.46
CA LYS A 399 10.75 14.12 2.68
C LYS A 399 12.15 13.99 2.09
N ILE A 400 13.12 13.51 2.86
CA ILE A 400 14.47 13.25 2.32
C ILE A 400 14.57 11.90 1.58
N VAL A 401 15.46 11.85 0.58
CA VAL A 401 15.86 10.64 -0.16
C VAL A 401 16.70 9.71 0.73
N GLY A 402 16.59 8.40 0.50
CA GLY A 402 17.26 7.38 1.30
C GLY A 402 16.26 6.78 2.29
N PRO A 403 16.46 6.90 3.62
CA PRO A 403 17.58 7.56 4.31
C PRO A 403 18.82 6.65 4.40
N PHE A 404 19.97 7.21 4.79
CA PHE A 404 21.16 6.42 5.14
C PHE A 404 21.14 5.94 6.59
N SER A 405 20.49 6.70 7.47
CA SER A 405 20.27 6.33 8.85
C SER A 405 19.36 5.11 8.90
N SER A 406 19.78 4.10 9.66
CA SER A 406 19.00 2.90 9.91
C SER A 406 19.07 2.53 11.38
N GLY A 407 18.07 1.80 11.84
CA GLY A 407 18.05 1.18 13.14
C GLY A 407 17.58 -0.26 13.07
N SER A 408 16.74 -0.64 14.03
CA SER A 408 16.34 -2.02 14.23
C SER A 408 14.99 -2.13 14.91
N LEU A 409 14.40 -3.30 14.73
CA LEU A 409 13.17 -3.77 15.33
C LEU A 409 13.51 -4.91 16.31
N ARG A 410 12.87 -4.90 17.47
CA ARG A 410 12.91 -5.97 18.46
C ARG A 410 11.51 -6.25 18.98
N LEU A 411 11.25 -7.50 19.36
CA LEU A 411 10.04 -7.89 20.07
C LEU A 411 9.89 -7.06 21.35
N ALA A 412 8.66 -6.60 21.59
CA ALA A 412 8.20 -6.08 22.88
C ALA A 412 7.54 -7.18 23.73
N SER A 413 6.99 -8.19 23.06
CA SER A 413 6.24 -9.30 23.65
C SER A 413 6.32 -10.49 22.69
N THR A 414 6.08 -11.70 23.23
CA THR A 414 5.81 -12.91 22.43
C THR A 414 4.38 -12.92 21.86
N ASN A 415 3.51 -12.03 22.32
CA ASN A 415 2.19 -11.81 21.73
C ASN A 415 2.31 -10.94 20.47
N VAL A 416 1.96 -11.52 19.31
CA VAL A 416 2.06 -10.87 17.99
C VAL A 416 1.18 -9.61 17.86
N ARG A 417 0.12 -9.49 18.66
CA ARG A 417 -0.79 -8.33 18.62
C ARG A 417 -0.14 -7.05 19.17
N VAL A 418 0.88 -7.19 20.02
CA VAL A 418 1.65 -6.08 20.57
C VAL A 418 2.62 -5.56 19.51
N ASN A 419 2.67 -4.25 19.30
CA ASN A 419 3.65 -3.66 18.40
C ASN A 419 5.08 -4.02 18.85
N PRO A 420 5.98 -4.37 17.91
CA PRO A 420 7.39 -4.48 18.24
C PRO A 420 7.96 -3.09 18.55
N ILE A 421 9.07 -3.06 19.30
CA ILE A 421 9.82 -1.84 19.56
C ILE A 421 10.73 -1.58 18.37
N VAL A 422 10.69 -0.37 17.82
CA VAL A 422 11.45 0.02 16.63
C VAL A 422 12.21 1.32 16.86
N ARG A 423 13.43 1.36 16.33
CA ARG A 423 14.27 2.54 16.26
C ARG A 423 14.73 2.77 14.83
N PHE A 424 14.71 4.00 14.37
CA PHE A 424 15.16 4.40 13.03
C PHE A 424 16.46 5.20 13.06
N ASN A 425 16.81 5.80 14.21
CA ASN A 425 17.99 6.65 14.40
C ASN A 425 17.98 7.86 13.45
N TYR A 426 16.87 8.60 13.38
CA TYR A 426 16.73 9.77 12.50
C TYR A 426 17.95 10.71 12.62
N PHE A 427 18.51 11.12 11.47
CA PHE A 427 19.66 12.03 11.37
C PHE A 427 20.95 11.55 12.04
N ARG A 428 21.09 10.26 12.33
CA ARG A 428 22.38 9.69 12.76
C ARG A 428 23.43 9.82 11.67
N ASN A 429 23.05 9.68 10.41
CA ASN A 429 23.91 9.97 9.28
C ASN A 429 23.86 11.47 8.94
N PRO A 430 25.00 12.17 8.85
CA PRO A 430 25.02 13.61 8.58
C PRO A 430 24.46 14.00 7.21
N ILE A 431 24.53 13.10 6.20
CA ILE A 431 23.97 13.37 4.87
C ILE A 431 22.44 13.51 4.93
N ASP A 432 21.77 12.73 5.78
CA ASP A 432 20.33 12.83 5.97
C ASP A 432 19.97 14.20 6.57
N LEU A 433 20.76 14.67 7.52
CA LEU A 433 20.55 15.97 8.17
C LEU A 433 20.80 17.13 7.19
N GLU A 434 21.85 17.04 6.38
CA GLU A 434 22.14 18.02 5.33
C GLU A 434 20.99 18.12 4.31
N ARG A 435 20.44 16.98 3.88
CA ARG A 435 19.27 16.94 2.99
C ARG A 435 18.06 17.62 3.63
N CYS A 436 17.80 17.38 4.92
CA CYS A 436 16.71 18.07 5.63
C CYS A 436 16.93 19.59 5.68
N VAL A 437 18.15 20.05 5.98
CA VAL A 437 18.48 21.48 6.00
C VAL A 437 18.23 22.11 4.62
N ASN A 438 18.66 21.46 3.55
CA ASN A 438 18.43 21.94 2.19
C ASN A 438 16.94 21.91 1.80
N GLY A 439 16.20 20.88 2.21
CA GLY A 439 14.76 20.76 1.99
C GLY A 439 13.97 21.84 2.72
N THR A 440 14.27 22.09 3.99
CA THR A 440 13.62 23.13 4.80
C THR A 440 13.93 24.55 4.34
N ARG A 441 15.15 24.82 3.86
CA ARG A 441 15.46 26.07 3.11
C ARG A 441 14.61 26.22 1.86
N LYS A 442 14.41 25.13 1.12
CA LYS A 442 13.57 25.16 -0.08
C LYS A 442 12.10 25.39 0.25
N ILE A 443 11.58 24.89 1.38
CA ILE A 443 10.26 25.25 1.90
C ILE A 443 10.14 26.77 2.08
N ALA A 444 11.15 27.43 2.64
CA ALA A 444 11.15 28.88 2.81
C ALA A 444 11.09 29.62 1.47
N SER A 445 11.84 29.15 0.47
CA SER A 445 11.77 29.66 -0.90
C SER A 445 10.38 29.49 -1.52
N VAL A 446 9.70 28.37 -1.27
CA VAL A 446 8.33 28.11 -1.73
C VAL A 446 7.35 29.08 -1.07
N LEU A 447 7.45 29.31 0.24
CA LEU A 447 6.63 30.31 0.94
C LEU A 447 6.82 31.74 0.40
N ARG A 448 8.02 32.07 -0.08
CA ARG A 448 8.34 33.36 -0.71
C ARG A 448 7.77 33.52 -2.12
N GLY A 449 7.25 32.46 -2.73
CA GLY A 449 6.58 32.49 -4.03
C GLY A 449 5.42 33.49 -4.09
N ARG A 450 5.22 34.12 -5.25
CA ARG A 450 4.14 35.08 -5.49
C ARG A 450 2.77 34.41 -5.36
N SER A 451 2.65 33.16 -5.80
CA SER A 451 1.40 32.39 -5.69
C SER A 451 0.96 32.15 -4.24
N MET A 452 1.88 32.24 -3.28
CA MET A 452 1.62 32.09 -1.85
C MET A 452 1.12 33.37 -1.16
N ASN A 453 1.22 34.53 -1.81
CA ASN A 453 0.83 35.83 -1.24
C ASN A 453 -0.66 35.92 -0.87
N LYS A 454 -1.52 35.13 -1.50
CA LYS A 454 -2.97 35.12 -1.23
C LYS A 454 -3.33 34.52 0.13
N PHE A 455 -2.43 33.72 0.72
CA PHE A 455 -2.66 33.07 2.02
C PHE A 455 -2.08 33.87 3.20
N ARG A 456 -1.37 34.97 2.93
CA ARG A 456 -0.76 35.83 3.96
C ARG A 456 -1.76 36.82 4.55
N PHE A 457 -1.65 37.12 5.83
CA PHE A 457 -2.38 38.18 6.49
C PHE A 457 -1.74 39.54 6.18
N ARG A 458 -2.56 40.58 6.03
CA ARG A 458 -2.10 41.95 5.87
C ARG A 458 -1.90 42.55 7.27
N GLN A 459 -0.72 43.08 7.54
CA GLN A 459 -0.43 43.81 8.77
C GLN A 459 -0.74 45.31 8.63
N LEU A 460 -0.76 46.03 9.75
CA LEU A 460 -0.61 47.48 9.74
C LEU A 460 0.68 47.82 9.00
N PHE A 461 0.66 48.86 8.16
CA PHE A 461 1.76 49.25 7.24
C PHE A 461 1.97 48.40 5.98
N GLY A 462 1.07 47.46 5.68
CA GLY A 462 1.02 46.81 4.35
C GLY A 462 1.93 45.59 4.19
N ALA A 463 2.74 45.25 5.20
CA ALA A 463 3.47 43.98 5.25
C ALA A 463 2.51 42.78 5.18
N ARG A 464 2.95 41.70 4.52
CA ARG A 464 2.18 40.46 4.39
C ARG A 464 2.94 39.29 4.98
N GLU A 465 2.35 38.65 5.99
CA GLU A 465 2.99 37.56 6.74
C GLU A 465 2.08 36.34 6.90
N PHE A 466 2.70 35.16 7.03
CA PHE A 466 2.00 33.95 7.45
C PHE A 466 1.81 33.95 8.95
N ARG A 467 0.73 33.32 9.39
CA ARG A 467 0.59 32.87 10.78
C ARG A 467 0.92 31.39 10.81
N PHE A 468 1.73 30.97 11.77
CA PHE A 468 2.19 29.59 11.89
C PHE A 468 1.50 28.86 13.03
N VAL A 469 1.40 27.54 12.89
CA VAL A 469 0.95 26.61 13.93
C VAL A 469 2.11 25.67 14.25
N GLY A 470 2.59 25.71 15.49
CA GLY A 470 3.75 24.93 15.92
C GLY A 470 5.10 25.58 15.58
N PRO A 471 6.18 24.79 15.47
CA PRO A 471 7.53 25.29 15.20
C PRO A 471 7.63 26.08 13.88
N VAL A 472 8.38 27.17 13.89
CA VAL A 472 8.67 28.02 12.73
C VAL A 472 10.11 27.84 12.26
N LEU A 473 10.35 28.10 10.98
CA LEU A 473 11.71 28.12 10.44
C LEU A 473 12.54 29.22 11.12
N PRO A 474 13.85 29.00 11.31
CA PRO A 474 14.77 30.06 11.74
C PRO A 474 14.69 31.30 10.83
N ASN A 475 14.73 32.49 11.44
CA ASN A 475 14.68 33.75 10.69
C ASN A 475 15.87 33.93 9.74
N ASP A 476 17.05 33.48 10.17
CA ASP A 476 18.26 33.45 9.35
C ASP A 476 18.42 32.03 8.77
N GLU A 477 17.98 31.87 7.53
CA GLU A 477 18.10 30.60 6.80
C GLU A 477 19.57 30.24 6.49
N SER A 478 20.51 31.19 6.60
CA SER A 478 21.95 30.94 6.39
C SER A 478 22.66 30.36 7.63
N ASP A 479 22.04 30.44 8.81
CA ASP A 479 22.53 29.82 10.04
C ASP A 479 22.31 28.30 10.00
N ASP A 480 23.33 27.61 9.52
CA ASP A 480 23.40 26.16 9.41
C ASP A 480 23.08 25.43 10.72
N GLU A 481 23.53 25.94 11.88
CA GLU A 481 23.34 25.23 13.14
C GLU A 481 21.89 25.33 13.62
N ARG A 482 21.27 26.50 13.50
CA ARG A 482 19.84 26.66 13.80
C ARG A 482 18.96 25.83 12.87
N MET A 483 19.33 25.73 11.60
CA MET A 483 18.62 24.87 10.64
C MET A 483 18.75 23.38 11.00
N ARG A 484 19.94 22.92 11.43
CA ARG A 484 20.15 21.55 11.92
C ARG A 484 19.35 21.26 13.19
N GLU A 485 19.32 22.19 14.13
CA GLU A 485 18.52 22.08 15.35
C GLU A 485 17.02 21.99 15.00
N PHE A 486 16.53 22.84 14.09
CA PHE A 486 15.17 22.78 13.60
C PHE A 486 14.83 21.40 13.01
N CYS A 487 15.69 20.86 12.14
CA CYS A 487 15.52 19.52 11.58
C CYS A 487 15.39 18.45 12.66
N ARG A 488 16.32 18.41 13.63
CA ARG A 488 16.31 17.42 14.72
C ARG A 488 15.08 17.55 15.62
N ARG A 489 14.70 18.77 15.99
CA ARG A 489 13.60 19.03 16.94
C ARG A 489 12.22 18.81 16.35
N THR A 490 12.08 18.99 15.03
CA THR A 490 10.78 18.94 14.34
C THR A 490 10.58 17.69 13.50
N VAL A 491 11.53 16.75 13.58
CA VAL A 491 11.46 15.50 12.82
C VAL A 491 10.18 14.76 13.12
N SER A 492 9.55 14.27 12.07
CA SER A 492 8.39 13.40 12.14
C SER A 492 8.53 12.33 11.05
N THR A 493 7.61 11.36 11.04
CA THR A 493 7.56 10.36 9.98
C THR A 493 6.75 10.88 8.78
N ILE A 494 7.13 10.45 7.57
CA ILE A 494 6.24 10.50 6.38
C ILE A 494 5.47 9.18 6.21
N TRP A 495 5.53 8.29 7.21
CA TRP A 495 4.92 6.95 7.23
C TRP A 495 5.42 6.00 6.13
N HIS A 496 6.63 6.24 5.59
CA HIS A 496 7.25 5.44 4.53
C HIS A 496 8.39 4.55 5.04
N TYR A 497 8.25 4.03 6.26
CA TYR A 497 9.22 3.11 6.84
C TYR A 497 9.27 1.76 6.12
N HIS A 498 10.45 1.19 6.07
CA HIS A 498 10.77 -0.01 5.30
C HIS A 498 11.99 -0.73 5.89
N GLY A 499 12.32 -1.91 5.34
CA GLY A 499 13.41 -2.74 5.83
C GLY A 499 13.02 -3.70 6.96
N GLY A 500 14.02 -4.40 7.50
CA GLY A 500 13.84 -5.47 8.50
C GLY A 500 14.01 -6.89 7.94
N CYS A 501 13.72 -7.11 6.66
CA CYS A 501 13.87 -8.38 5.95
C CYS A 501 14.61 -8.19 4.60
N LEU A 502 15.70 -7.44 4.61
CA LEU A 502 16.37 -6.99 3.38
C LEU A 502 16.80 -8.13 2.43
N VAL A 503 16.71 -7.83 1.14
CA VAL A 503 17.32 -8.64 0.07
C VAL A 503 18.83 -8.74 0.25
N GLY A 504 19.37 -9.95 0.08
CA GLY A 504 20.78 -10.28 0.32
C GLY A 504 21.17 -10.39 1.80
N LYS A 505 20.22 -10.22 2.74
CA LYS A 505 20.46 -10.33 4.19
C LYS A 505 19.52 -11.32 4.88
N VAL A 506 18.23 -11.25 4.58
CA VAL A 506 17.20 -12.16 5.10
C VAL A 506 16.56 -12.96 3.97
N VAL A 507 16.29 -12.30 2.85
CA VAL A 507 15.76 -12.93 1.64
C VAL A 507 16.76 -12.90 0.48
N ASP A 508 16.63 -13.82 -0.47
CA ASP A 508 17.40 -13.81 -1.71
C ASP A 508 16.82 -12.81 -2.75
N ARG A 509 17.37 -12.81 -3.97
CA ARG A 509 16.93 -11.90 -5.05
C ARG A 509 15.54 -12.22 -5.58
N GLU A 510 15.07 -13.42 -5.26
CA GLU A 510 13.75 -13.98 -5.52
C GLU A 510 12.87 -13.93 -4.26
N LEU A 511 13.22 -13.10 -3.29
CA LEU A 511 12.45 -12.84 -2.07
C LEU A 511 12.20 -14.08 -1.18
N LYS A 512 12.88 -15.20 -1.41
CA LYS A 512 12.80 -16.39 -0.56
C LYS A 512 13.61 -16.18 0.70
N VAL A 513 13.06 -16.59 1.83
CA VAL A 513 13.79 -16.56 3.11
C VAL A 513 14.98 -17.50 3.03
N MET A 514 16.18 -16.96 3.21
CA MET A 514 17.39 -17.70 2.90
C MET A 514 17.54 -18.97 3.75
N GLY A 515 17.52 -20.10 3.05
CA GLY A 515 17.65 -21.44 3.60
C GLY A 515 16.44 -21.92 4.41
N ILE A 516 15.26 -21.36 4.13
CA ILE A 516 13.96 -21.94 4.44
C ILE A 516 13.23 -22.14 3.10
N ASP A 517 12.91 -23.38 2.75
CA ASP A 517 12.09 -23.67 1.58
C ASP A 517 10.64 -23.24 1.79
N ALA A 518 9.93 -22.98 0.69
CA ALA A 518 8.49 -22.65 0.70
C ALA A 518 8.10 -21.43 1.56
N LEU A 519 9.03 -20.50 1.80
CA LEU A 519 8.79 -19.27 2.56
C LEU A 519 9.36 -18.05 1.84
N ARG A 520 8.53 -17.03 1.61
CA ARG A 520 8.94 -15.73 1.05
C ARG A 520 8.46 -14.56 1.87
N VAL A 521 9.07 -13.40 1.65
CA VAL A 521 8.59 -12.12 2.16
C VAL A 521 8.37 -11.17 0.99
N VAL A 522 7.14 -10.70 0.81
CA VAL A 522 6.74 -9.87 -0.34
C VAL A 522 6.05 -8.60 0.16
N ASP A 523 6.83 -7.71 0.76
CA ASP A 523 6.38 -6.39 1.21
C ASP A 523 7.57 -5.42 1.40
N GLY A 524 7.29 -4.23 1.93
CA GLY A 524 8.28 -3.18 2.15
C GLY A 524 9.40 -3.52 3.14
N SER A 525 9.30 -4.63 3.88
CA SER A 525 10.41 -5.11 4.72
C SER A 525 11.64 -5.53 3.90
N THR A 526 11.46 -5.83 2.62
CA THR A 526 12.52 -6.29 1.71
C THR A 526 13.31 -5.16 1.07
N PHE A 527 12.79 -3.93 1.12
CA PHE A 527 13.40 -2.78 0.44
C PHE A 527 14.68 -2.33 1.13
N THR A 528 15.77 -2.26 0.37
CA THR A 528 17.07 -1.72 0.79
C THR A 528 17.15 -0.20 0.66
N VAL A 529 16.30 0.38 -0.20
CA VAL A 529 16.21 1.81 -0.48
C VAL A 529 14.74 2.19 -0.67
N SER A 530 14.37 3.42 -0.28
CA SER A 530 13.03 3.96 -0.55
C SER A 530 12.82 4.12 -2.06
N PRO A 531 11.65 3.72 -2.61
CA PRO A 531 11.43 3.69 -4.05
C PRO A 531 11.19 5.07 -4.70
N GLY A 532 11.25 6.17 -3.96
CA GLY A 532 11.01 7.51 -4.48
C GLY A 532 10.16 8.34 -3.52
N THR A 533 9.26 9.16 -4.04
CA THR A 533 8.35 10.02 -3.25
C THR A 533 7.44 9.20 -2.33
N ASN A 534 6.84 8.12 -2.83
CA ASN A 534 5.78 7.38 -2.13
C ASN A 534 5.80 5.91 -2.54
N PRO A 535 5.87 4.96 -1.58
CA PRO A 535 6.14 3.55 -1.87
C PRO A 535 4.90 2.73 -2.25
N GLN A 536 3.69 3.27 -2.14
CA GLN A 536 2.48 2.45 -2.31
C GLN A 536 2.37 1.83 -3.71
N ALA A 537 2.70 2.58 -4.77
CA ALA A 537 2.65 2.07 -6.13
C ALA A 537 3.60 0.88 -6.30
N THR A 538 4.82 1.02 -5.79
CA THR A 538 5.85 -0.02 -5.84
C THR A 538 5.42 -1.27 -5.07
N LEU A 539 4.76 -1.12 -3.93
CA LEU A 539 4.25 -2.26 -3.14
C LEU A 539 3.07 -2.96 -3.83
N LEU A 540 2.14 -2.20 -4.43
CA LEU A 540 1.03 -2.76 -5.21
C LEU A 540 1.56 -3.54 -6.42
N MET A 541 2.53 -2.96 -7.14
CA MET A 541 3.21 -3.56 -8.29
C MET A 541 4.01 -4.80 -7.90
N LEU A 542 4.72 -4.77 -6.76
CA LEU A 542 5.54 -5.88 -6.28
C LEU A 542 4.72 -7.15 -6.09
N GLY A 543 3.52 -7.02 -5.51
CA GLY A 543 2.64 -8.16 -5.26
C GLY A 543 2.29 -8.93 -6.55
N ARG A 544 2.09 -8.23 -7.67
CA ARG A 544 1.75 -8.85 -8.96
C ARG A 544 2.97 -9.33 -9.74
N THR A 545 4.03 -8.52 -9.80
CA THR A 545 5.23 -8.78 -10.63
C THR A 545 5.86 -10.13 -10.31
N PHE A 546 5.94 -10.45 -9.03
CA PHE A 546 6.77 -11.55 -8.56
C PHE A 546 6.21 -12.95 -8.91
N TYR A 547 4.92 -13.06 -9.22
CA TYR A 547 4.35 -14.32 -9.70
C TYR A 547 4.31 -14.44 -11.22
N CYS A 548 3.96 -13.35 -11.92
CA CYS A 548 3.84 -13.37 -13.37
C CYS A 548 5.19 -13.66 -14.08
N GLY A 549 6.32 -13.23 -13.52
CA GLY A 549 7.66 -13.52 -14.05
C GLY A 549 8.04 -15.02 -14.03
N PHE A 550 7.57 -15.79 -13.04
CA PHE A 550 7.79 -17.24 -13.02
C PHE A 550 6.88 -17.98 -14.00
N SER A 551 5.69 -17.43 -14.30
CA SER A 551 4.84 -17.98 -15.34
C SER A 551 5.33 -17.67 -16.76
N ILE A 552 6.03 -16.57 -17.04
CA ILE A 552 6.48 -16.27 -18.42
C ILE A 552 7.63 -17.18 -18.89
N LEU A 553 8.45 -17.70 -17.99
CA LEU A 553 9.36 -18.82 -18.33
C LEU A 553 8.62 -20.11 -18.70
N GLY A 554 7.29 -20.17 -18.55
CA GLY A 554 6.41 -21.25 -18.99
C GLY A 554 5.27 -20.84 -19.94
N TYR A 555 5.14 -19.57 -20.33
CA TYR A 555 4.05 -19.09 -21.19
C TYR A 555 4.55 -18.05 -22.19
N ALA A 556 4.83 -18.50 -23.40
CA ALA A 556 4.72 -17.67 -24.58
C ALA A 556 3.29 -17.10 -24.65
N LEU A 557 3.18 -15.78 -24.83
CA LEU A 557 1.94 -15.02 -24.93
C LEU A 557 1.00 -15.59 -26.02
N PHE A 558 -0.17 -16.12 -25.62
CA PHE A 558 -1.31 -16.29 -26.53
C PHE A 558 -2.34 -15.21 -26.24
N LYS A 559 -2.45 -14.24 -27.14
CA LYS A 559 -3.57 -13.29 -27.22
C LYS A 559 -4.53 -13.86 -28.27
N VAL A 560 -5.64 -14.46 -27.83
CA VAL A 560 -6.65 -15.00 -28.75
C VAL A 560 -7.68 -13.91 -29.05
N SER A 561 -7.66 -13.40 -30.27
CA SER A 561 -8.77 -12.65 -30.88
C SER A 561 -9.32 -13.51 -32.02
N LYS A 562 -10.62 -13.80 -32.03
CA LYS A 562 -11.32 -14.57 -33.07
C LYS A 562 -10.92 -14.14 -34.50
N CYS A 563 -10.58 -15.10 -35.36
CA CYS A 563 -10.45 -14.89 -36.81
C CYS A 563 -10.91 -16.15 -37.57
N GLU A 564 -11.73 -15.97 -38.60
CA GLU A 564 -12.20 -17.03 -39.51
C GLU A 564 -11.16 -17.30 -40.62
N THR A 565 -10.98 -18.56 -41.03
CA THR A 565 -9.75 -19.10 -41.64
C THR A 565 -9.71 -19.15 -43.18
N SER A 566 -8.49 -19.07 -43.74
CA SER A 566 -8.05 -19.68 -45.02
C SER A 566 -6.50 -19.82 -45.00
N GLU A 567 -5.94 -21.03 -45.18
CA GLU A 567 -4.50 -21.34 -44.95
C GLU A 567 -3.60 -21.28 -46.21
N VAL A 568 -2.34 -20.85 -46.04
CA VAL A 568 -1.20 -21.08 -46.96
C VAL A 568 0.04 -21.39 -46.09
N VAL A 569 0.84 -22.41 -46.43
CA VAL A 569 1.97 -22.91 -45.60
C VAL A 569 3.33 -22.65 -46.27
N LEU A 570 4.30 -22.11 -45.52
CA LEU A 570 5.71 -21.98 -45.89
C LEU A 570 6.60 -22.46 -44.72
N ASN A 571 7.57 -23.35 -45.00
CA ASN A 571 8.43 -23.97 -43.99
C ASN A 571 9.80 -23.26 -43.88
N MET A 572 10.23 -22.94 -42.65
CA MET A 572 11.57 -22.45 -42.33
C MET A 572 12.15 -23.28 -41.16
N LYS A 573 13.45 -23.60 -41.21
CA LYS A 573 14.13 -24.51 -40.28
C LYS A 573 15.11 -23.72 -39.40
N ILE A 574 15.00 -23.81 -38.06
CA ILE A 574 15.93 -23.20 -37.10
C ILE A 574 16.57 -24.32 -36.27
N GLU A 575 17.90 -24.33 -36.14
CA GLU A 575 18.63 -25.35 -35.38
C GLU A 575 18.70 -25.00 -33.88
N MET A 576 17.88 -25.72 -33.11
CA MET A 576 17.91 -25.88 -31.65
C MET A 576 17.65 -27.38 -31.34
N PRO A 577 17.93 -27.91 -30.13
CA PRO A 577 17.83 -29.35 -29.84
C PRO A 577 16.39 -29.89 -29.81
N ILE A 578 15.40 -29.10 -30.25
CA ILE A 578 14.00 -29.46 -30.39
C ILE A 578 13.55 -28.94 -31.76
N GLN A 579 13.03 -29.84 -32.61
CA GLN A 579 12.53 -29.50 -33.94
C GLN A 579 11.15 -28.86 -33.79
N VAL A 580 10.99 -27.61 -34.23
CA VAL A 580 9.72 -26.85 -34.17
C VAL A 580 9.28 -26.52 -35.60
N ASP A 581 8.10 -26.98 -35.99
CA ASP A 581 7.45 -26.55 -37.24
C ASP A 581 6.62 -25.28 -36.98
N ILE A 582 6.88 -24.23 -37.75
CA ILE A 582 6.19 -22.94 -37.64
C ILE A 582 5.33 -22.75 -38.90
N THR A 583 4.02 -22.56 -38.72
CA THR A 583 3.09 -22.22 -39.82
C THR A 583 2.77 -20.72 -39.76
N LEU A 584 3.15 -19.97 -40.78
CA LEU A 584 2.79 -18.55 -40.92
C LEU A 584 1.45 -18.41 -41.63
N ALA A 585 0.49 -17.68 -41.03
CA ALA A 585 -0.75 -17.30 -41.68
C ALA A 585 -0.75 -15.80 -41.99
N VAL A 586 -1.13 -15.41 -43.22
CA VAL A 586 -1.21 -14.00 -43.65
C VAL A 586 -2.68 -13.59 -43.72
N CYS A 587 -3.10 -12.65 -42.87
CA CYS A 587 -4.44 -12.06 -42.93
C CYS A 587 -4.49 -10.99 -44.04
N LYS A 588 -5.45 -11.11 -44.95
CA LYS A 588 -5.50 -10.33 -46.21
C LYS A 588 -5.95 -8.86 -46.09
N ASN A 589 -6.18 -8.32 -44.89
CA ASN A 589 -6.79 -6.97 -44.76
C ASN A 589 -6.17 -6.02 -43.72
N TYR A 590 -5.04 -6.33 -43.11
CA TYR A 590 -4.25 -5.35 -42.37
C TYR A 590 -2.76 -5.63 -42.61
N GLN A 591 -1.94 -4.59 -42.83
CA GLN A 591 -0.50 -4.69 -43.06
C GLN A 591 0.29 -5.12 -41.79
N GLU A 592 -0.12 -6.20 -41.11
CA GLU A 592 0.64 -6.77 -39.98
C GLU A 592 0.75 -8.29 -40.10
N LEU A 593 1.98 -8.80 -39.98
CA LEU A 593 2.29 -10.22 -39.95
C LEU A 593 2.01 -10.75 -38.54
N ILE A 594 1.15 -11.76 -38.39
CA ILE A 594 0.90 -12.42 -37.11
C ILE A 594 1.45 -13.84 -37.17
N LEU A 595 2.37 -14.16 -36.26
CA LEU A 595 2.97 -15.48 -36.12
C LEU A 595 2.06 -16.37 -35.25
N ILE A 596 1.66 -17.55 -35.73
CA ILE A 596 0.87 -18.52 -34.95
C ILE A 596 1.64 -19.84 -34.88
N LEU A 597 2.05 -20.25 -33.68
CA LEU A 597 2.68 -21.55 -33.41
C LEU A 597 1.61 -22.59 -33.12
N THR A 598 1.47 -23.63 -33.95
CA THR A 598 0.34 -24.59 -33.85
C THR A 598 0.70 -25.99 -33.36
N ARG A 599 1.96 -26.40 -33.14
CA ARG A 599 2.24 -27.72 -32.52
C ARG A 599 3.62 -27.84 -31.87
N LEU A 600 3.65 -28.35 -30.64
CA LEU A 600 4.83 -28.93 -29.99
C LEU A 600 4.57 -30.43 -29.82
N SER A 601 5.34 -31.28 -30.50
CA SER A 601 5.33 -32.73 -30.28
C SER A 601 6.55 -33.13 -29.44
N PHE A 602 6.31 -33.84 -28.34
CA PHE A 602 7.36 -34.50 -27.56
C PHE A 602 7.46 -35.97 -27.99
N PRO A 603 8.66 -36.52 -28.26
CA PRO A 603 8.80 -37.95 -28.47
C PRO A 603 8.75 -38.70 -27.12
N THR A 604 7.85 -39.67 -27.05
CA THR A 604 7.69 -40.62 -25.94
C THR A 604 8.92 -41.53 -25.85
N VAL A 605 9.68 -41.46 -24.76
CA VAL A 605 10.71 -42.47 -24.44
C VAL A 605 10.05 -43.58 -23.61
N MET A 606 9.78 -44.71 -24.27
CA MET A 606 9.34 -45.95 -23.62
C MET A 606 10.49 -46.58 -22.82
N SER A 607 10.19 -47.02 -21.60
CA SER A 607 11.05 -47.81 -20.73
C SER A 607 11.24 -49.24 -21.25
N HIS A 608 12.46 -49.74 -21.12
CA HIS A 608 12.87 -51.11 -21.44
C HIS A 608 12.06 -52.16 -20.67
N LEU A 609 11.29 -52.97 -21.39
CA LEU A 609 10.81 -54.28 -20.97
C LEU A 609 11.74 -55.38 -21.47
N GLN A 610 11.97 -56.36 -20.59
CA GLN A 610 12.88 -57.49 -20.74
C GLN A 610 12.44 -58.49 -21.83
N LYS A 611 13.46 -59.02 -22.53
CA LYS A 611 13.61 -60.34 -23.17
C LYS A 611 12.57 -60.82 -24.21
N PRO A 612 13.07 -61.36 -25.33
CA PRO A 612 12.57 -62.60 -25.90
C PRO A 612 13.67 -63.66 -25.96
N MET A 613 13.37 -64.88 -25.54
CA MET A 613 14.01 -66.10 -26.09
C MET A 613 13.13 -67.31 -25.79
N PHE A 614 12.56 -67.88 -26.84
CA PHE A 614 12.27 -69.31 -26.92
C PHE A 614 12.76 -69.83 -28.29
N ASN A 615 13.69 -70.79 -28.21
CA ASN A 615 14.07 -71.85 -29.16
C ASN A 615 14.05 -71.59 -30.68
N LYS A 616 15.24 -71.52 -31.28
CA LYS A 616 15.90 -72.65 -31.93
C LYS A 616 17.38 -72.36 -32.16
#